data_AF-A0A1E3WC43-F1
#
_entry.id   AF-A0A1E3WC43-F1
#
_cell.length_a   1.000
_cell.length_b   1.000
_cell.length_c   1.000
_cell.angle_alpha   90.00
_cell.angle_beta   90.00
_cell.angle_gamma   90.00
#
_symmetry.space_group_name_H-M   'P 1'
#
loop_
_entity.id
_entity.type
_entity.pdbx_description
1 polymer ?
#
loop_
_entity_poly.entity_id
_entity_poly.type
_entity_poly.pdbx_seq_one_letter_code
_entity_poly.pdbx_strand_id
1 'polypeptide(L)'
;AVIERIRVSAFVILAIVLGSGAWILAASWGWHPDGWLVKEWGYHDVGCAGLIHVVAGFFALGVLLNLGPRIGKYNADGTANDLLPHNVPMVLIGLMLIIVGFFGFLGACLIFNPGAQWTNIYGQPATLSSYAFNTLMCFSGGIIGAWATTRDPFWMMSGALAGIFVAAAGLDVWYPPLAFLLGILGGVIIKPGNDFLVRMGIDDSVGAVSVHGFSGILGVMAVGILAAGYPNVGDAPPTSFIGQLVGLIVMILCGFVPGYLVSLALKAGGVLRVPDEVQEIGLDLAEVPSKAYPEAVGSKSGAALLPAE
;
A
#
# COMPACT_ATOMS: atom_id res chain seq x y z
N ALA A 1 -6.93 4.94 -2.47
CA ALA A 1 -6.43 6.09 -3.25
C ALA A 1 -7.50 6.76 -4.11
N VAL A 2 -8.23 6.00 -4.94
CA VAL A 2 -9.01 6.55 -6.08
C VAL A 2 -10.51 6.74 -5.83
N ILE A 3 -10.99 6.48 -4.61
CA ILE A 3 -12.42 6.51 -4.27
C ILE A 3 -13.06 7.89 -4.54
N GLU A 4 -14.39 7.90 -4.64
CA GLU A 4 -15.27 9.07 -4.87
C GLU A 4 -15.21 9.72 -6.26
N ARG A 5 -14.27 9.39 -7.15
CA ARG A 5 -14.27 9.97 -8.53
C ARG A 5 -13.88 9.04 -9.67
N ILE A 6 -13.39 7.84 -9.37
CA ILE A 6 -13.02 6.89 -10.42
C ILE A 6 -14.26 6.17 -10.94
N ARG A 7 -14.33 5.89 -12.24
CA ARG A 7 -15.35 4.98 -12.78
C ARG A 7 -15.10 3.56 -12.31
N VAL A 8 -16.16 2.81 -11.99
CA VAL A 8 -16.04 1.42 -11.49
C VAL A 8 -15.35 0.53 -12.53
N SER A 9 -15.69 0.69 -13.81
CA SER A 9 -15.05 -0.05 -14.91
C SER A 9 -13.54 0.21 -15.00
N ALA A 10 -13.12 1.49 -14.89
CA ALA A 10 -11.70 1.85 -14.86
C ALA A 10 -10.98 1.27 -13.63
N PHE A 11 -11.62 1.31 -12.45
CA PHE A 11 -11.09 0.68 -11.24
C PHE A 11 -10.83 -0.81 -11.45
N VAL A 12 -11.79 -1.55 -12.02
CA VAL A 12 -11.65 -3.00 -12.29
C VAL A 12 -10.51 -3.28 -13.25
N ILE A 13 -10.40 -2.53 -14.36
CA ILE A 13 -9.31 -2.68 -15.33
C ILE A 13 -7.95 -2.45 -14.64
N LEU A 14 -7.83 -1.37 -13.87
CA LEU A 14 -6.60 -1.04 -13.15
C LEU A 14 -6.24 -2.09 -12.10
N ALA A 15 -7.24 -2.62 -11.38
CA ALA A 15 -7.05 -3.69 -10.40
C ALA A 15 -6.54 -4.98 -11.05
N ILE A 16 -7.07 -5.35 -12.23
CA ILE A 16 -6.59 -6.51 -13.01
C ILE A 16 -5.14 -6.29 -13.46
N VAL A 17 -4.82 -5.10 -14.01
CA VAL A 17 -3.44 -4.80 -14.44
C VAL A 17 -2.46 -4.85 -13.27
N LEU A 18 -2.82 -4.27 -12.12
CA LEU A 18 -1.99 -4.30 -10.92
C LEU A 18 -1.81 -5.74 -10.41
N GLY A 19 -2.92 -6.44 -10.14
CA GLY A 19 -2.92 -7.73 -9.47
C GLY A 19 -2.47 -8.90 -10.34
N SER A 20 -2.84 -8.92 -11.62
CA SER A 20 -2.56 -10.03 -12.54
C SER A 20 -1.41 -9.75 -13.51
N GLY A 21 -0.85 -8.55 -13.49
CA GLY A 21 0.27 -8.16 -14.36
C GLY A 21 1.45 -7.62 -13.56
N ALA A 22 1.36 -6.37 -13.14
CA ALA A 22 2.46 -5.63 -12.52
C ALA A 22 3.04 -6.32 -11.28
N TRP A 23 2.17 -6.80 -10.39
CA TRP A 23 2.57 -7.51 -9.18
C TRP A 23 3.21 -8.87 -9.48
N ILE A 24 2.61 -9.66 -10.37
CA ILE A 24 3.14 -10.99 -10.75
C ILE A 24 4.55 -10.85 -11.34
N LEU A 25 4.75 -9.85 -12.20
CA LEU A 25 6.06 -9.58 -12.78
C LEU A 25 7.10 -9.23 -11.71
N ALA A 26 6.76 -8.31 -10.81
CA ALA A 26 7.61 -7.96 -9.67
C ALA A 26 7.97 -9.18 -8.81
N ALA A 27 6.98 -9.99 -8.43
CA ALA A 27 7.17 -11.24 -7.68
C ALA A 27 8.06 -12.25 -8.42
N SER A 28 7.89 -12.41 -9.73
CA SER A 28 8.72 -13.31 -10.52
C SER A 28 10.20 -12.91 -10.52
N TRP A 29 10.50 -11.60 -10.46
CA TRP A 29 11.86 -11.10 -10.46
C TRP A 29 12.50 -11.08 -9.07
N GLY A 30 11.74 -10.75 -8.03
CA GLY A 30 12.26 -10.51 -6.66
C GLY A 30 12.02 -11.63 -5.64
N TRP A 31 11.20 -12.64 -5.95
CA TRP A 31 10.94 -13.77 -5.03
C TRP A 31 11.23 -15.14 -5.61
N HIS A 32 11.08 -15.32 -6.92
CA HIS A 32 11.42 -16.60 -7.51
C HIS A 32 12.91 -16.89 -7.25
N PRO A 33 13.30 -18.13 -6.87
CA PRO A 33 14.72 -18.47 -6.65
C PRO A 33 15.56 -18.26 -7.92
N ASP A 34 14.92 -18.32 -9.09
CA ASP A 34 15.53 -17.96 -10.38
C ASP A 34 15.29 -16.53 -10.86
N GLY A 35 14.66 -15.68 -10.06
CA GLY A 35 14.45 -14.26 -10.36
C GLY A 35 15.78 -13.52 -10.41
N TRP A 36 15.97 -12.68 -11.42
CA TRP A 36 17.25 -12.00 -11.66
C TRP A 36 17.63 -11.02 -10.52
N LEU A 37 16.66 -10.40 -9.84
CA LEU A 37 16.96 -9.55 -8.68
C LEU A 37 17.51 -10.37 -7.51
N VAL A 38 17.03 -11.59 -7.33
CA VAL A 38 17.55 -12.50 -6.30
C VAL A 38 18.95 -12.97 -6.71
N LYS A 39 19.10 -13.53 -7.91
CA LYS A 39 20.37 -14.14 -8.36
C LYS A 39 21.52 -13.17 -8.57
N GLU A 40 21.25 -11.99 -9.12
CA GLU A 40 22.30 -11.07 -9.54
C GLU A 40 22.57 -9.99 -8.50
N TRP A 41 21.54 -9.61 -7.73
CA TRP A 41 21.58 -8.45 -6.83
C TRP A 41 21.43 -8.81 -5.36
N GLY A 42 21.13 -10.07 -5.02
CA GLY A 42 20.89 -10.46 -3.64
C GLY A 42 19.70 -9.73 -3.03
N TYR A 43 18.67 -9.44 -3.84
CA TYR A 43 17.46 -8.79 -3.37
C TYR A 43 16.75 -9.65 -2.33
N HIS A 44 16.32 -9.04 -1.23
CA HIS A 44 15.68 -9.68 -0.09
C HIS A 44 14.50 -8.84 0.41
N ASP A 45 13.31 -9.43 0.36
CA ASP A 45 12.04 -8.79 0.67
C ASP A 45 11.01 -9.81 1.15
N VAL A 46 11.28 -10.42 2.31
CA VAL A 46 10.55 -11.59 2.81
C VAL A 46 9.05 -11.31 3.01
N GLY A 47 8.70 -10.10 3.45
CA GLY A 47 7.35 -9.66 3.80
C GLY A 47 6.72 -8.64 2.82
N CYS A 48 7.27 -8.50 1.61
CA CYS A 48 6.68 -7.71 0.52
C CYS A 48 6.67 -6.18 0.69
N ALA A 49 7.64 -5.59 1.37
CA ALA A 49 7.75 -4.12 1.44
C ALA A 49 7.89 -3.51 0.03
N GLY A 50 8.75 -4.09 -0.80
CA GLY A 50 8.92 -3.66 -2.19
C GLY A 50 7.86 -4.26 -3.10
N LEU A 51 7.79 -5.59 -3.08
CA LEU A 51 7.03 -6.38 -4.04
C LEU A 51 5.53 -6.11 -4.03
N ILE A 52 4.97 -5.74 -2.87
CA ILE A 52 3.56 -5.34 -2.76
C ILE A 52 3.45 -3.86 -2.46
N HIS A 53 4.08 -3.35 -1.40
CA HIS A 53 3.77 -1.99 -0.93
C HIS A 53 4.37 -0.89 -1.82
N VAL A 54 5.62 -1.03 -2.28
CA VAL A 54 6.18 -0.10 -3.28
C VAL A 54 5.42 -0.23 -4.60
N VAL A 55 5.22 -1.45 -5.13
CA VAL A 55 4.50 -1.66 -6.40
C VAL A 55 3.10 -1.05 -6.35
N ALA A 56 2.29 -1.37 -5.34
CA ALA A 56 0.92 -0.85 -5.21
C ALA A 56 0.90 0.66 -4.92
N GLY A 57 1.80 1.17 -4.07
CA GLY A 57 1.89 2.59 -3.75
C GLY A 57 2.24 3.43 -4.98
N PHE A 58 3.21 3.00 -5.78
CA PHE A 58 3.62 3.71 -6.99
C PHE A 58 2.67 3.50 -8.16
N PHE A 59 1.98 2.35 -8.23
CA PHE A 59 0.86 2.17 -9.15
C PHE A 59 -0.27 3.16 -8.84
N ALA A 60 -0.64 3.29 -7.57
CA ALA A 60 -1.63 4.28 -7.13
C ALA A 60 -1.18 5.71 -7.49
N LEU A 61 0.10 6.06 -7.24
CA LEU A 61 0.64 7.36 -7.63
C LEU A 61 0.51 7.61 -9.14
N GLY A 62 0.86 6.64 -9.98
CA GLY A 62 0.71 6.74 -11.43
C GLY A 62 -0.73 7.00 -11.86
N VAL A 63 -1.71 6.34 -11.22
CA VAL A 63 -3.13 6.58 -11.47
C VAL A 63 -3.58 7.97 -11.00
N LEU A 64 -3.16 8.39 -9.80
CA LEU A 64 -3.56 9.65 -9.20
C LEU A 64 -3.16 10.86 -10.05
N LEU A 65 -1.97 10.81 -10.68
CA LEU A 65 -1.49 11.87 -11.57
C LEU A 65 -2.39 12.11 -12.79
N ASN A 66 -3.08 11.07 -13.27
CA ASN A 66 -4.00 11.18 -14.40
C ASN A 66 -5.44 11.45 -13.96
N LEU A 67 -5.87 10.87 -12.83
CA LEU A 67 -7.23 10.95 -12.29
C LEU A 67 -7.60 12.34 -11.75
N GLY A 68 -6.61 13.06 -11.19
CA GLY A 68 -6.80 14.37 -10.59
C GLY A 68 -7.57 14.36 -9.25
N PRO A 69 -7.69 15.54 -8.62
CA PRO A 69 -8.29 15.69 -7.30
C PRO A 69 -9.82 15.58 -7.29
N ARG A 70 -10.39 15.22 -6.15
CA ARG A 70 -11.84 15.33 -5.91
C ARG A 70 -12.26 16.80 -5.89
N ILE A 71 -13.52 17.04 -6.26
CA ILE A 71 -14.13 18.38 -6.15
C ILE A 71 -14.01 18.86 -4.70
N GLY A 72 -13.66 20.13 -4.54
CA GLY A 72 -13.52 20.74 -3.22
C GLY A 72 -12.27 20.31 -2.44
N LYS A 73 -11.42 19.43 -2.96
CA LYS A 73 -10.16 19.07 -2.28
C LYS A 73 -9.18 20.24 -2.23
N TYR A 74 -9.10 21.03 -3.31
CA TYR A 74 -8.22 22.18 -3.41
C TYR A 74 -9.04 23.42 -3.79
N ASN A 75 -8.77 24.53 -3.10
CA ASN A 75 -9.36 25.83 -3.38
C ASN A 75 -8.64 26.50 -4.57
N ALA A 76 -9.21 27.59 -5.09
CA ALA A 76 -8.64 28.34 -6.22
C ALA A 76 -7.25 28.93 -5.93
N ASP A 77 -6.91 29.17 -4.66
CA ASP A 77 -5.60 29.62 -4.20
C ASP A 77 -4.59 28.47 -3.98
N GLY A 78 -5.01 27.23 -4.25
CA GLY A 78 -4.22 26.01 -4.05
C GLY A 78 -4.22 25.46 -2.63
N THR A 79 -4.91 26.10 -1.68
CA THR A 79 -5.01 25.58 -0.31
C THR A 79 -5.86 24.30 -0.29
N ALA A 80 -5.46 23.33 0.53
CA ALA A 80 -6.12 22.04 0.61
C ALA A 80 -7.20 22.02 1.70
N ASN A 81 -8.37 21.49 1.36
CA ASN A 81 -9.44 21.20 2.30
C ASN A 81 -9.32 19.75 2.81
N ASP A 82 -9.77 19.52 4.04
CA ASP A 82 -9.91 18.16 4.55
C ASP A 82 -11.29 17.61 4.20
N LEU A 83 -11.32 16.47 3.51
CA LEU A 83 -12.55 15.80 3.11
C LEU A 83 -12.75 14.64 4.09
N LEU A 84 -13.61 14.87 5.08
CA LEU A 84 -13.81 13.94 6.18
C LEU A 84 -14.51 12.66 5.74
N PRO A 85 -14.13 11.49 6.29
CA PRO A 85 -14.82 10.24 6.03
C PRO A 85 -16.25 10.28 6.60
N HIS A 86 -17.20 9.67 5.91
CA HIS A 86 -18.60 9.64 6.34
C HIS A 86 -18.81 8.81 7.63
N ASN A 87 -17.90 7.89 7.97
CA ASN A 87 -18.01 7.01 9.14
C ASN A 87 -16.63 6.57 9.67
N VAL A 88 -16.11 7.33 10.64
CA VAL A 88 -14.80 7.05 11.28
C VAL A 88 -14.78 5.68 11.98
N PRO A 89 -15.77 5.27 12.79
CA PRO A 89 -15.78 3.92 13.37
C PRO A 89 -15.65 2.78 12.35
N MET A 90 -16.33 2.87 11.20
CA MET A 90 -16.22 1.86 10.15
C MET A 90 -14.84 1.83 9.50
N VAL A 91 -14.20 3.00 9.33
CA VAL A 91 -12.80 3.08 8.87
C VAL A 91 -11.88 2.35 9.84
N LEU A 92 -12.05 2.56 11.16
CA LEU A 92 -11.24 1.89 12.18
C LEU A 92 -11.47 0.38 12.21
N ILE A 93 -12.72 -0.08 12.11
CA ILE A 93 -13.05 -1.51 12.00
C ILE A 93 -12.34 -2.12 10.79
N GLY A 94 -12.43 -1.46 9.62
CA GLY A 94 -11.75 -1.91 8.40
C GLY A 94 -10.23 -2.03 8.59
N LEU A 95 -9.60 -1.01 9.17
CA LEU A 95 -8.16 -1.04 9.45
C LEU A 95 -7.78 -2.17 10.43
N MET A 96 -8.58 -2.39 11.48
CA MET A 96 -8.36 -3.50 12.42
C MET A 96 -8.48 -4.88 11.74
N LEU A 97 -9.45 -5.06 10.85
CA LEU A 97 -9.60 -6.30 10.08
C LEU A 97 -8.39 -6.54 9.17
N ILE A 98 -7.87 -5.49 8.52
CA ILE A 98 -6.65 -5.59 7.70
C ILE A 98 -5.46 -5.99 8.57
N ILE A 99 -5.30 -5.37 9.75
CA ILE A 99 -4.20 -5.68 10.68
C ILE A 99 -4.25 -7.14 11.13
N VAL A 100 -5.43 -7.66 11.48
CA VAL A 100 -5.59 -9.08 11.81
C VAL A 100 -5.23 -9.96 10.61
N GLY A 101 -5.67 -9.57 9.41
CA GLY A 101 -5.29 -10.23 8.16
C GLY A 101 -3.78 -10.28 7.92
N PHE A 102 -3.02 -9.26 8.37
CA PHE A 102 -1.56 -9.22 8.20
C PHE A 102 -0.82 -10.31 8.97
N PHE A 103 -1.37 -10.83 10.08
CA PHE A 103 -0.80 -12.02 10.72
C PHE A 103 -0.90 -13.25 9.82
N GLY A 104 -2.01 -13.40 9.10
CA GLY A 104 -2.17 -14.46 8.10
C GLY A 104 -1.27 -14.24 6.89
N PHE A 105 -1.19 -13.00 6.40
CA PHE A 105 -0.35 -12.64 5.26
C PHE A 105 1.13 -12.90 5.53
N LEU A 106 1.68 -12.38 6.64
CA LEU A 106 3.08 -12.57 7.00
C LEU A 106 3.35 -14.02 7.43
N GLY A 107 2.37 -14.67 8.07
CA GLY A 107 2.42 -16.11 8.35
C GLY A 107 2.53 -16.96 7.07
N ALA A 108 1.91 -16.52 5.97
CA ALA A 108 2.00 -17.19 4.67
C ALA A 108 3.36 -17.00 3.97
N CYS A 109 4.22 -16.11 4.46
CA CYS A 109 5.63 -16.02 4.05
C CYS A 109 6.49 -17.14 4.68
N LEU A 110 5.91 -17.97 5.56
CA LEU A 110 6.52 -19.19 6.08
C LEU A 110 6.04 -20.41 5.28
N ILE A 111 6.95 -21.33 5.06
CA ILE A 111 6.71 -22.63 4.43
C ILE A 111 6.62 -23.67 5.55
N PHE A 112 5.44 -24.25 5.71
CA PHE A 112 5.22 -25.38 6.62
C PHE A 112 5.83 -26.64 6.03
N ASN A 113 6.83 -27.21 6.71
CA ASN A 113 7.47 -28.46 6.33
C ASN A 113 7.01 -29.58 7.29
N PRO A 114 6.08 -30.49 6.90
CA PRO A 114 5.57 -31.52 7.80
C PRO A 114 6.69 -32.39 8.38
N GLY A 115 6.80 -32.44 9.71
CA GLY A 115 7.83 -33.23 10.41
C GLY A 115 9.25 -32.63 10.35
N ALA A 116 9.41 -31.40 9.88
CA ALA A 116 10.70 -30.73 9.76
C ALA A 116 10.64 -29.26 10.23
N GLN A 117 11.80 -28.60 10.26
CA GLN A 117 11.92 -27.18 10.57
C GLN A 117 11.18 -26.34 9.52
N TRP A 118 10.37 -25.37 9.95
CA TRP A 118 9.73 -24.43 9.04
C TRP A 118 10.79 -23.51 8.42
N THR A 119 10.53 -23.07 7.20
CA THR A 119 11.44 -22.19 6.47
C THR A 119 10.73 -20.91 6.02
N ASN A 120 11.49 -19.85 5.73
CA ASN A 120 10.97 -18.71 4.99
C ASN A 120 10.93 -19.02 3.47
N ILE A 121 10.47 -18.06 2.66
CA ILE A 121 10.46 -18.16 1.19
C ILE A 121 11.86 -18.34 0.56
N TYR A 122 12.93 -18.05 1.30
CA TYR A 122 14.32 -18.21 0.90
C TYR A 122 14.95 -19.54 1.37
N GLY A 123 14.13 -20.45 1.91
CA GLY A 123 14.57 -21.76 2.38
C GLY A 123 15.37 -21.74 3.70
N GLN A 124 15.45 -20.60 4.38
CA GLN A 124 16.17 -20.45 5.65
C GLN A 124 15.28 -20.83 6.83
N PRO A 125 15.83 -21.40 7.92
CA PRO A 125 15.06 -21.73 9.11
C PRO A 125 14.33 -20.51 9.68
N ALA A 126 13.02 -20.65 9.91
CA ALA A 126 12.20 -19.62 10.53
C ALA A 126 11.16 -20.25 11.45
N THR A 127 10.56 -19.47 12.34
CA THR A 127 9.49 -19.94 13.23
C THR A 127 8.30 -19.01 13.17
N LEU A 128 7.10 -19.58 13.35
CA LEU A 128 5.87 -18.78 13.49
C LEU A 128 5.98 -17.75 14.62
N SER A 129 6.65 -18.11 15.73
CA SER A 129 6.84 -17.21 16.86
C SER A 129 7.71 -16.00 16.51
N SER A 130 8.78 -16.18 15.73
CA SER A 130 9.64 -15.06 15.30
C SER A 130 8.87 -14.05 14.45
N TYR A 131 8.10 -14.52 13.46
CA TYR A 131 7.28 -13.68 12.59
C TYR A 131 6.17 -12.98 13.36
N ALA A 132 5.43 -13.72 14.21
CA ALA A 132 4.36 -13.15 15.01
C ALA A 132 4.88 -12.09 15.99
N PHE A 133 6.01 -12.35 16.66
CA PHE A 133 6.59 -11.42 17.61
C PHE A 133 7.14 -10.16 16.92
N ASN A 134 7.90 -10.30 15.84
CA ASN A 134 8.39 -9.14 15.08
C ASN A 134 7.23 -8.32 14.50
N THR A 135 6.15 -8.97 14.03
CA THR A 135 4.93 -8.30 13.56
C THR A 135 4.30 -7.46 14.67
N LEU A 136 4.19 -7.98 15.90
CA LEU A 136 3.67 -7.22 17.05
C LEU A 136 4.58 -6.06 17.44
N MET A 137 5.91 -6.24 17.38
CA MET A 137 6.88 -5.18 17.67
C MET A 137 6.76 -4.04 16.66
N CYS A 138 6.75 -4.32 15.35
CA CYS A 138 6.64 -3.26 14.36
C CYS A 138 5.24 -2.62 14.32
N PHE A 139 4.18 -3.40 14.56
CA PHE A 139 2.80 -2.90 14.74
C PHE A 139 2.73 -1.90 15.90
N SER A 140 3.22 -2.27 17.08
CA SER A 140 3.18 -1.43 18.28
C SER A 140 4.03 -0.18 18.13
N GLY A 141 5.24 -0.32 17.57
CA GLY A 141 6.09 0.82 17.21
C GLY A 141 5.38 1.79 16.27
N GLY A 142 4.73 1.26 15.23
CA GLY A 142 3.95 2.03 14.26
C GLY A 142 2.85 2.88 14.86
N ILE A 143 2.05 2.30 15.76
CA ILE A 143 1.01 3.05 16.48
C ILE A 143 1.63 4.17 17.32
N ILE A 144 2.71 3.87 18.06
CA ILE A 144 3.37 4.85 18.94
C ILE A 144 3.98 5.99 18.12
N GLY A 145 4.64 5.70 17.00
CA GLY A 145 5.23 6.71 16.11
C GLY A 145 4.18 7.64 15.49
N ALA A 146 3.05 7.07 15.04
CA ALA A 146 1.95 7.86 14.51
C ALA A 146 1.23 8.65 15.60
N TRP A 147 1.06 8.10 16.81
CA TRP A 147 0.49 8.83 17.95
C TRP A 147 1.35 10.03 18.33
N ALA A 148 2.69 9.87 18.35
CA ALA A 148 3.60 10.96 18.72
C ALA A 148 3.48 12.18 17.79
N THR A 149 3.19 11.93 16.51
CA THR A 149 3.14 12.97 15.46
C THR A 149 1.74 13.49 15.15
N THR A 150 0.70 12.66 15.28
CA THR A 150 -0.66 13.00 14.80
C THR A 150 -1.71 13.03 15.90
N ARG A 151 -1.68 12.07 16.84
CA ARG A 151 -2.76 11.78 17.80
C ARG A 151 -4.14 11.54 17.16
N ASP A 152 -4.15 11.21 15.88
CA ASP A 152 -5.37 10.96 15.11
C ASP A 152 -5.58 9.44 14.96
N PRO A 153 -6.77 8.90 15.29
CA PRO A 153 -7.01 7.46 15.24
C PRO A 153 -6.81 6.81 13.86
N PHE A 154 -7.14 7.50 12.77
CA PHE A 154 -6.91 6.99 11.42
C PHE A 154 -5.42 6.86 11.13
N TRP A 155 -4.63 7.88 11.47
CA TRP A 155 -3.19 7.86 11.30
C TRP A 155 -2.50 6.88 12.26
N MET A 156 -3.00 6.71 13.48
CA MET A 156 -2.47 5.72 14.44
C MET A 156 -2.63 4.30 13.92
N MET A 157 -3.83 3.94 13.43
CA MET A 157 -4.09 2.60 12.89
C MET A 157 -3.39 2.38 11.54
N SER A 158 -3.30 3.42 10.71
CA SER A 158 -2.44 3.39 9.51
C SER A 158 -0.96 3.26 9.86
N GLY A 159 -0.54 3.84 10.99
CA GLY A 159 0.81 3.74 11.55
C GLY A 159 1.15 2.31 11.93
N ALA A 160 0.19 1.57 12.49
CA ALA A 160 0.33 0.14 12.75
C ALA A 160 0.69 -0.65 11.48
N LEU A 161 -0.02 -0.38 10.37
CA LEU A 161 0.26 -0.98 9.06
C LEU A 161 1.60 -0.51 8.50
N ALA A 162 1.86 0.79 8.52
CA ALA A 162 3.12 1.36 8.04
C ALA A 162 4.33 0.79 8.79
N GLY A 163 4.22 0.61 10.10
CA GLY A 163 5.25 -0.03 10.92
C GLY A 163 5.53 -1.46 10.47
N ILE A 164 4.48 -2.24 10.20
CA ILE A 164 4.61 -3.57 9.59
C ILE A 164 5.36 -3.47 8.25
N PHE A 165 4.98 -2.54 7.38
CA PHE A 165 5.55 -2.45 6.02
C PHE A 165 7.02 -2.04 6.02
N VAL A 166 7.44 -1.14 6.93
CA VAL A 166 8.85 -0.77 7.08
C VAL A 166 9.68 -1.95 7.61
N ALA A 167 9.13 -2.82 8.45
CA ALA A 167 9.85 -4.00 8.91
C ALA A 167 9.76 -5.18 7.93
N ALA A 168 8.80 -5.17 7.00
CA ALA A 168 8.38 -6.35 6.26
C ALA A 168 9.49 -7.00 5.43
N ALA A 169 10.33 -6.23 4.73
CA ALA A 169 11.35 -6.79 3.84
C ALA A 169 12.37 -7.69 4.56
N GLY A 170 12.68 -7.41 5.83
CA GLY A 170 13.63 -8.18 6.64
C GLY A 170 13.01 -8.79 7.89
N LEU A 171 11.70 -9.04 7.87
CA LEU A 171 10.97 -9.52 9.05
C LEU A 171 11.59 -10.79 9.67
N ASP A 172 12.27 -11.58 8.84
CA ASP A 172 12.98 -12.81 9.17
C ASP A 172 14.38 -12.60 9.76
N VAL A 173 14.97 -11.42 9.60
CA VAL A 173 16.35 -11.11 10.05
C VAL A 173 16.41 -10.11 11.19
N TRP A 174 15.30 -9.45 11.54
CA TRP A 174 15.30 -8.44 12.60
C TRP A 174 15.35 -9.03 14.01
N TYR A 175 16.24 -8.43 14.81
CA TYR A 175 16.13 -8.49 16.26
C TYR A 175 14.88 -7.70 16.72
N PRO A 176 14.03 -8.20 17.63
CA PRO A 176 12.72 -7.58 17.86
C PRO A 176 12.71 -6.11 18.30
N PRO A 177 13.64 -5.62 19.13
CA PRO A 177 13.78 -4.18 19.40
C PRO A 177 14.06 -3.35 18.14
N LEU A 178 14.81 -3.89 17.16
CA LEU A 178 15.01 -3.19 15.89
C LEU A 178 13.72 -3.15 15.08
N ALA A 179 12.96 -4.26 15.01
CA ALA A 179 11.65 -4.27 14.35
C ALA A 179 10.69 -3.25 14.97
N PHE A 180 10.74 -3.05 16.29
CA PHE A 180 9.99 -2.00 16.98
C PHE A 180 10.40 -0.59 16.57
N LEU A 181 11.70 -0.31 16.49
CA LEU A 181 12.21 1.00 16.07
C LEU A 181 11.88 1.31 14.59
N LEU A 182 11.99 0.31 13.71
CA LEU A 182 11.51 0.40 12.33
C LEU A 182 9.99 0.66 12.28
N GLY A 183 9.24 0.03 13.19
CA GLY A 183 7.83 0.32 13.42
C GLY A 183 7.58 1.80 13.71
N ILE A 184 8.27 2.37 14.70
CA ILE A 184 8.16 3.80 15.06
C ILE A 184 8.42 4.68 13.84
N LEU A 185 9.46 4.37 13.07
CA LEU A 185 9.78 5.11 11.85
C LEU A 185 8.61 5.08 10.86
N GLY A 186 8.01 3.92 10.62
CA GLY A 186 6.81 3.79 9.77
C GLY A 186 5.64 4.64 10.26
N GLY A 187 5.39 4.69 11.56
CA GLY A 187 4.35 5.56 12.12
C GLY A 187 4.61 7.05 11.94
N VAL A 188 5.87 7.48 12.08
CA VAL A 188 6.27 8.90 12.00
C VAL A 188 6.18 9.44 10.58
N ILE A 189 6.50 8.64 9.56
CA ILE A 189 6.68 9.14 8.18
C ILE A 189 5.37 9.29 7.38
N ILE A 190 4.32 8.55 7.73
CA ILE A 190 3.14 8.46 6.86
C ILE A 190 2.32 9.76 6.75
N LYS A 191 2.17 10.51 7.84
CA LYS A 191 1.46 11.80 7.80
C LYS A 191 2.29 12.86 7.05
N PRO A 192 3.58 13.08 7.37
CA PRO A 192 4.44 13.96 6.59
C PRO A 192 4.50 13.59 5.10
N GLY A 193 4.54 12.29 4.77
CA GLY A 193 4.52 11.82 3.40
C GLY A 193 3.20 12.15 2.68
N ASN A 194 2.06 11.97 3.36
CA ASN A 194 0.77 12.37 2.80
C ASN A 194 0.70 13.90 2.60
N ASP A 195 1.20 14.68 3.56
CA ASP A 195 1.21 16.14 3.47
C ASP A 195 2.10 16.63 2.33
N PHE A 196 3.19 15.93 2.04
CA PHE A 196 4.02 16.19 0.87
C PHE A 196 3.22 16.00 -0.44
N LEU A 197 2.46 14.91 -0.56
CA LEU A 197 1.58 14.67 -1.73
C LEU A 197 0.51 15.75 -1.86
N VAL A 198 -0.13 16.13 -0.74
CA VAL A 198 -1.15 17.18 -0.71
C VAL A 198 -0.59 18.52 -1.18
N ARG A 199 0.64 18.87 -0.75
CA ARG A 199 1.32 20.10 -1.22
C ARG A 199 1.66 20.07 -2.71
N MET A 200 1.76 18.90 -3.32
CA MET A 200 1.92 18.74 -4.77
C MET A 200 0.58 18.72 -5.53
N GLY A 201 -0.55 18.95 -4.87
CA GLY A 201 -1.87 18.91 -5.51
C GLY A 201 -2.38 17.49 -5.77
N ILE A 202 -1.75 16.46 -5.17
CA ILE A 202 -2.15 15.07 -5.34
C ILE A 202 -3.16 14.68 -4.26
N ASP A 203 -4.35 14.29 -4.67
CA ASP A 203 -5.43 13.87 -3.76
C ASP A 203 -5.48 12.34 -3.63
N ASP A 204 -4.78 11.83 -2.63
CA ASP A 204 -4.92 10.44 -2.19
C ASP A 204 -5.93 10.34 -1.04
N SER A 205 -7.11 9.79 -1.33
CA SER A 205 -8.24 9.80 -0.39
C SER A 205 -7.97 9.07 0.94
N VAL A 206 -6.97 8.19 0.99
CA VAL A 206 -6.66 7.36 2.16
C VAL A 206 -5.16 7.35 2.49
N GLY A 207 -4.37 8.22 1.87
CA GLY A 207 -2.92 8.26 2.04
C GLY A 207 -2.19 6.97 1.59
N ALA A 208 -2.76 6.20 0.67
CA ALA A 208 -2.22 4.92 0.20
C ALA A 208 -0.77 5.01 -0.32
N VAL A 209 -0.42 6.06 -1.09
CA VAL A 209 0.94 6.26 -1.60
C VAL A 209 1.93 6.44 -0.45
N SER A 210 1.54 7.16 0.60
CA SER A 210 2.39 7.36 1.77
C SER A 210 2.49 6.09 2.61
N VAL A 211 1.34 5.49 2.97
CA VAL A 211 1.28 4.30 3.81
C VAL A 211 1.95 3.11 3.14
N HIS A 212 1.72 2.85 1.87
CA HIS A 212 2.32 1.72 1.15
C HIS A 212 3.64 2.09 0.47
N GLY A 213 3.65 3.13 -0.36
CA GLY A 213 4.81 3.48 -1.19
C GLY A 213 6.01 3.94 -0.36
N PHE A 214 5.83 4.96 0.49
CA PHE A 214 6.95 5.50 1.28
C PHE A 214 7.40 4.54 2.38
N SER A 215 6.46 3.88 3.09
CA SER A 215 6.84 2.83 4.06
C SER A 215 7.55 1.65 3.38
N GLY A 216 7.08 1.25 2.19
CA GLY A 216 7.71 0.19 1.40
C GLY A 216 9.14 0.54 0.97
N ILE A 217 9.38 1.78 0.52
CA ILE A 217 10.73 2.29 0.23
C ILE A 217 11.63 2.12 1.46
N LEU A 218 11.16 2.58 2.62
CA LEU A 218 11.93 2.50 3.85
C LEU A 218 12.20 1.04 4.24
N GLY A 219 11.25 0.14 4.04
CA GLY A 219 11.44 -1.27 4.36
C GLY A 219 12.47 -1.96 3.47
N VAL A 220 12.39 -1.76 2.16
CA VAL A 220 13.40 -2.31 1.22
C VAL A 220 14.79 -1.76 1.55
N MET A 221 14.90 -0.45 1.80
CA MET A 221 16.19 0.17 2.13
C MET A 221 16.69 -0.17 3.54
N ALA A 222 15.81 -0.47 4.50
CA ALA A 222 16.21 -0.93 5.83
C ALA A 222 17.02 -2.23 5.73
N VAL A 223 16.61 -3.18 4.89
CA VAL A 223 17.42 -4.39 4.58
C VAL A 223 18.76 -4.01 3.97
N GLY A 224 18.77 -3.09 3.00
CA GLY A 224 19.99 -2.70 2.31
C GLY A 224 21.02 -2.01 3.20
N ILE A 225 20.57 -1.38 4.28
CA ILE A 225 21.43 -0.63 5.22
C ILE A 225 21.77 -1.48 6.45
N LEU A 226 20.77 -2.07 7.08
CA LEU A 226 20.89 -2.70 8.40
C LEU A 226 21.12 -4.21 8.34
N ALA A 227 20.78 -4.85 7.23
CA ALA A 227 21.02 -6.27 7.01
C ALA A 227 22.04 -6.53 5.90
N ALA A 228 22.83 -5.54 5.48
CA ALA A 228 23.85 -5.73 4.44
C ALA A 228 24.87 -6.82 4.84
N GLY A 229 25.19 -7.71 3.91
CA GLY A 229 26.05 -8.87 4.12
C GLY A 229 25.32 -10.10 4.68
N TYR A 230 24.00 -10.03 4.89
CA TYR A 230 23.22 -11.20 5.31
C TYR A 230 23.17 -12.24 4.17
N PRO A 231 23.44 -13.54 4.45
CA PRO A 231 23.38 -14.59 3.43
C PRO A 231 22.00 -14.68 2.77
N ASN A 232 21.97 -14.74 1.45
CA ASN A 232 20.73 -14.92 0.68
C ASN A 232 20.54 -16.41 0.28
N VAL A 233 19.49 -16.72 -0.48
CA VAL A 233 19.13 -18.08 -0.89
C VAL A 233 20.19 -18.70 -1.82
N GLY A 234 20.62 -19.92 -1.50
CA GLY A 234 21.57 -20.68 -2.32
C GLY A 234 22.90 -19.93 -2.50
N ASP A 235 23.35 -19.84 -3.76
CA ASP A 235 24.58 -19.13 -4.14
C ASP A 235 24.34 -17.67 -4.53
N ALA A 236 23.14 -17.12 -4.27
CA ALA A 236 22.85 -15.72 -4.54
C ALA A 236 23.77 -14.80 -3.71
N PRO A 237 24.14 -13.61 -4.25
CA PRO A 237 24.90 -12.64 -3.49
C PRO A 237 24.25 -12.33 -2.14
N PRO A 238 25.05 -12.08 -1.08
CA PRO A 238 24.52 -11.55 0.15
C PRO A 238 23.75 -10.25 -0.11
N THR A 239 22.80 -9.95 0.77
CA THR A 239 22.07 -8.68 0.73
C THR A 239 23.05 -7.51 0.73
N SER A 240 22.70 -6.44 0.01
CA SER A 240 23.55 -5.25 -0.04
C SER A 240 22.72 -3.99 -0.26
N PHE A 241 23.30 -2.84 0.09
CA PHE A 241 22.68 -1.55 -0.18
C PHE A 241 22.35 -1.39 -1.67
N ILE A 242 23.32 -1.71 -2.54
CA ILE A 242 23.15 -1.57 -3.99
C ILE A 242 22.09 -2.54 -4.51
N GLY A 243 22.10 -3.79 -4.05
CA GLY A 243 21.10 -4.78 -4.45
C GLY A 243 19.67 -4.37 -4.11
N GLN A 244 19.46 -3.90 -2.88
CA GLN A 244 18.16 -3.40 -2.45
C GLN A 244 17.76 -2.11 -3.17
N LEU A 245 18.71 -1.22 -3.47
CA LEU A 245 18.43 0.00 -4.25
C LEU A 245 18.01 -0.31 -5.69
N VAL A 246 18.71 -1.25 -6.36
CA VAL A 246 18.33 -1.70 -7.71
C VAL A 246 16.94 -2.34 -7.68
N GLY A 247 16.71 -3.26 -6.74
CA GLY A 247 15.40 -3.86 -6.55
C GLY A 247 14.31 -2.82 -6.28
N LEU A 248 14.57 -1.82 -5.43
CA LEU A 248 13.64 -0.74 -5.14
C LEU A 248 13.26 0.04 -6.40
N ILE A 249 14.25 0.45 -7.21
CA ILE A 249 14.00 1.17 -8.47
C ILE A 249 13.11 0.32 -9.39
N VAL A 250 13.40 -0.97 -9.50
CA VAL A 250 12.57 -1.90 -10.29
C VAL A 250 11.15 -1.97 -9.73
N MET A 251 10.94 -2.08 -8.42
CA MET A 251 9.61 -2.12 -7.81
C MET A 251 8.83 -0.83 -8.05
N ILE A 252 9.49 0.33 -7.94
CA ILE A 252 8.89 1.63 -8.27
C ILE A 252 8.43 1.64 -9.72
N LEU A 253 9.28 1.21 -10.66
CA LEU A 253 8.95 1.20 -12.09
C LEU A 253 7.84 0.19 -12.42
N CYS A 254 7.89 -1.01 -11.82
CA CYS A 254 6.84 -2.03 -11.97
C CYS A 254 5.47 -1.53 -11.50
N GLY A 255 5.41 -0.68 -10.48
CA GLY A 255 4.16 -0.03 -10.07
C GLY A 255 3.80 1.16 -10.96
N PHE A 256 4.69 2.15 -11.00
CA PHE A 256 4.44 3.47 -11.59
C PHE A 256 4.12 3.43 -13.08
N VAL A 257 4.94 2.71 -13.86
CA VAL A 257 4.81 2.70 -15.33
C VAL A 257 3.44 2.15 -15.78
N PRO A 258 3.01 0.93 -15.39
CA PRO A 258 1.70 0.44 -15.80
C PRO A 258 0.56 1.27 -15.20
N GLY A 259 0.67 1.72 -13.93
CA GLY A 259 -0.34 2.57 -13.31
C GLY A 259 -0.54 3.88 -14.07
N TYR A 260 0.54 4.54 -14.47
CA TYR A 260 0.53 5.78 -15.24
C TYR A 260 0.03 5.55 -16.67
N LEU A 261 0.59 4.59 -17.41
CA LEU A 261 0.24 4.40 -18.82
C LEU A 261 -1.20 3.93 -19.02
N VAL A 262 -1.68 2.99 -18.18
CA VAL A 262 -3.06 2.50 -18.30
C VAL A 262 -4.06 3.57 -17.89
N SER A 263 -3.81 4.30 -16.79
CA SER A 263 -4.69 5.42 -16.43
C SER A 263 -4.66 6.55 -17.45
N LEU A 264 -3.52 6.83 -18.09
CA LEU A 264 -3.43 7.80 -19.17
C LEU A 264 -4.27 7.36 -20.38
N ALA A 265 -4.21 6.09 -20.77
CA ALA A 265 -5.05 5.55 -21.84
C ALA A 265 -6.55 5.64 -21.51
N LEU A 266 -6.95 5.28 -20.29
CA LEU A 266 -8.34 5.42 -19.82
C LEU A 266 -8.79 6.89 -19.78
N LYS A 267 -7.90 7.82 -19.41
CA LYS A 267 -8.15 9.26 -19.43
C LYS A 267 -8.35 9.77 -20.85
N ALA A 268 -7.48 9.37 -21.79
CA ALA A 268 -7.58 9.72 -23.19
C ALA A 268 -8.89 9.20 -23.83
N GLY A 269 -9.38 8.05 -23.37
CA GLY A 269 -10.68 7.50 -23.75
C GLY A 269 -11.89 8.13 -23.02
N GLY A 270 -11.70 9.07 -22.09
CA GLY A 270 -12.79 9.69 -21.32
C GLY A 270 -13.46 8.78 -20.29
N VAL A 271 -12.84 7.66 -19.94
CA VAL A 271 -13.43 6.60 -19.09
C VAL A 271 -12.72 6.39 -17.76
N LEU A 272 -11.71 7.20 -17.41
CA LEU A 272 -11.02 7.08 -16.12
C LEU A 272 -11.86 7.64 -14.95
N ARG A 273 -12.46 8.82 -15.15
CA ARG A 273 -13.10 9.63 -14.10
C ARG A 273 -14.60 9.81 -14.40
N VAL A 274 -15.42 9.85 -13.36
CA VAL A 274 -16.83 10.23 -13.49
C VAL A 274 -16.99 11.75 -13.69
N PRO A 275 -18.08 12.22 -14.32
CA PRO A 275 -18.40 13.65 -14.39
C PRO A 275 -18.49 14.29 -13.00
N ASP A 276 -18.33 15.60 -12.93
CA ASP A 276 -18.35 16.33 -11.66
C ASP A 276 -19.75 16.32 -11.02
N GLU A 277 -20.80 16.33 -11.83
CA GLU A 277 -22.19 16.19 -11.38
C GLU A 277 -22.43 14.84 -10.68
N VAL A 278 -21.78 13.77 -11.16
CA VAL A 278 -21.86 12.43 -10.54
C VAL A 278 -21.13 12.41 -9.19
N GLN A 279 -20.03 13.15 -9.05
CA GLN A 279 -19.33 13.25 -7.77
C GLN A 279 -20.17 13.98 -6.72
N GLU A 280 -20.90 15.02 -7.12
CA GLU A 280 -21.77 15.79 -6.21
C GLU A 280 -22.97 14.98 -5.70
N ILE A 281 -23.61 14.17 -6.55
CA ILE A 281 -24.73 13.31 -6.13
C ILE A 281 -24.25 12.03 -5.43
N GLY A 282 -23.02 11.59 -5.71
CA GLY A 282 -22.42 10.35 -5.19
C GLY A 282 -22.46 9.18 -6.18
N LEU A 283 -21.34 8.44 -6.28
CA LEU A 283 -21.16 7.33 -7.23
C LEU A 283 -22.16 6.20 -7.03
N ASP A 284 -22.59 5.93 -5.80
CA ASP A 284 -23.53 4.85 -5.49
C ASP A 284 -24.84 5.03 -6.27
N LEU A 285 -25.34 6.27 -6.39
CA LEU A 285 -26.58 6.57 -7.11
C LEU A 285 -26.44 6.46 -8.63
N ALA A 286 -25.21 6.56 -9.16
CA ALA A 286 -24.94 6.59 -10.59
C ALA A 286 -24.46 5.24 -11.14
N GLU A 287 -23.72 4.46 -10.36
CA GLU A 287 -22.98 3.27 -10.85
C GLU A 287 -23.36 1.98 -10.10
N VAL A 288 -24.05 2.05 -8.96
CA VAL A 288 -24.33 0.88 -8.10
C VAL A 288 -25.84 0.65 -7.94
N PRO A 289 -26.41 -0.43 -8.50
CA PRO A 289 -27.85 -0.70 -8.36
C PRO A 289 -28.32 -0.92 -6.92
N SER A 290 -27.46 -1.43 -6.04
CA SER A 290 -27.77 -1.70 -4.64
C SER A 290 -27.58 -0.47 -3.76
N LYS A 291 -28.51 -0.22 -2.84
CA LYS A 291 -28.42 0.86 -1.86
C LYS A 291 -27.80 0.34 -0.56
N ALA A 292 -26.51 0.58 -0.37
CA ALA A 292 -25.79 0.16 0.84
C ALA A 292 -26.27 0.90 2.11
N TYR A 293 -26.69 2.16 1.97
CA TYR A 293 -27.19 3.02 3.05
C TYR A 293 -28.55 3.64 2.70
N PRO A 294 -29.66 2.86 2.70
CA PRO A 294 -30.98 3.34 2.29
C PRO A 294 -31.46 4.58 3.05
N GLU A 295 -31.07 4.70 4.33
CA GLU A 295 -31.36 5.82 5.21
C GLU A 295 -30.72 7.14 4.74
N ALA A 296 -29.57 7.09 4.07
CA ALA A 296 -28.89 8.27 3.54
C ALA A 296 -29.55 8.79 2.25
N VAL A 297 -30.24 7.92 1.51
CA VAL A 297 -30.92 8.26 0.24
C VAL A 297 -32.28 8.94 0.48
N GLY A 298 -32.84 8.80 1.68
CA GLY A 298 -34.22 9.15 2.02
C GLY A 298 -34.51 10.60 2.46
N SER A 299 -33.51 11.48 2.62
CA SER A 299 -33.77 12.84 3.15
C SER A 299 -33.72 13.97 2.13
N LYS A 300 -33.30 13.74 0.87
CA LYS A 300 -33.10 14.82 -0.11
C LYS A 300 -33.44 14.54 -1.59
N SER A 301 -33.99 13.39 -1.97
CA SER A 301 -34.29 13.11 -3.39
C SER A 301 -35.75 13.37 -3.77
N GLY A 302 -36.06 14.64 -4.01
CA GLY A 302 -37.17 15.05 -4.90
C GLY A 302 -36.77 15.11 -6.38
N ALA A 303 -35.59 14.61 -6.74
CA ALA A 303 -35.09 14.60 -8.12
C ALA A 303 -35.42 13.24 -8.75
N ALA A 304 -36.19 13.28 -9.83
CA ALA A 304 -36.54 12.13 -10.64
C ALA A 304 -35.27 11.40 -11.10
N LEU A 305 -35.27 10.08 -10.90
CA LEU A 305 -34.29 9.17 -11.52
C LEU A 305 -34.26 9.46 -13.02
N LEU A 306 -33.09 9.85 -13.56
CA LEU A 306 -32.92 9.96 -14.99
C LEU A 306 -33.15 8.58 -15.62
N PRO A 307 -33.90 8.49 -16.72
CA PRO A 307 -34.13 7.23 -17.40
C PRO A 307 -32.80 6.70 -17.96
N ALA A 308 -32.57 5.41 -17.76
CA ALA A 308 -31.47 4.70 -18.36
C ALA A 308 -31.69 4.59 -19.88
N GLU A 309 -30.79 5.19 -20.66
CA GLU A 309 -30.50 4.84 -22.06
C GLU A 309 -29.00 4.64 -22.24
#